data_AF-A0A919TS81-F1
#
_entry.id   AF-A0A919TS81-F1
#
_cell.length_a   1.000
_cell.length_b   1.000
_cell.length_c   1.000
_cell.angle_alpha   90.00
_cell.angle_beta   90.00
_cell.angle_gamma   90.00
#
_symmetry.space_group_name_H-M   'P 1'
#
loop_
_entity.id
_entity.type
_entity.pdbx_description
1 polymer ?
#
loop_
_entity_poly.entity_id
_entity_poly.type
_entity_poly.pdbx_seq_one_letter_code
_entity_poly.pdbx_strand_id
1 'polypeptide(L)'
;MNHLSTLPSTGEQARHALLLIGAPVGARLVVDVHAAIFDGDLSMADLAGRVPGLCAALRPDLTAAPGVLALAEWPIERRIVTPAHRQADELTMVIRVAEFVALRPGRAATRLLRELAPRVPHGVEAVDLAEAARAALTSPRLAAQLAAEVPVRAAAVARAAALDPRQQLFGLPSVPHQRGPG
;
A
#
# COMPACT_ATOMS: atom_id res chain seq x y z
N MET A 1 13.36 -37.01 2.92
CA MET A 1 14.17 -35.98 3.62
C MET A 1 14.14 -34.74 2.74
N ASN A 2 13.15 -33.86 2.93
CA ASN A 2 13.00 -32.66 2.11
C ASN A 2 13.59 -31.48 2.85
N HIS A 3 14.54 -30.79 2.20
CA HIS A 3 15.14 -29.57 2.69
C HIS A 3 14.04 -28.52 2.94
N LEU A 4 13.74 -28.27 4.21
CA LEU A 4 12.98 -27.10 4.63
C LEU A 4 13.84 -25.89 4.28
N SER A 5 13.55 -25.21 3.19
CA SER A 5 14.12 -23.88 2.92
C SER A 5 13.79 -23.00 4.12
N THR A 6 14.81 -22.63 4.88
CA THR A 6 14.74 -21.73 6.03
C THR A 6 14.60 -20.26 5.62
N LEU A 7 14.48 -19.99 4.32
CA LEU A 7 14.27 -18.66 3.77
C LEU A 7 12.78 -18.37 3.67
N PRO A 8 12.32 -17.18 4.11
CA PRO A 8 10.93 -16.80 4.01
C PRO A 8 10.48 -16.80 2.55
N SER A 9 9.29 -17.35 2.31
CA SER A 9 8.65 -17.31 0.99
C SER A 9 8.43 -15.87 0.52
N THR A 10 8.28 -15.67 -0.79
CA THR A 10 7.92 -14.37 -1.38
C THR A 10 6.71 -13.72 -0.70
N GLY A 11 5.70 -14.52 -0.37
CA GLY A 11 4.49 -14.05 0.31
C GLY A 11 4.78 -13.56 1.74
N GLU A 12 5.64 -14.27 2.48
CA GLU A 12 6.05 -13.86 3.82
C GLU A 12 6.92 -12.61 3.80
N GLN A 13 7.86 -12.51 2.87
CA GLN A 13 8.69 -11.31 2.67
C GLN A 13 7.82 -10.08 2.37
N ALA A 14 6.92 -10.18 1.38
CA ALA A 14 5.98 -9.12 1.05
C ALA A 14 5.05 -8.78 2.23
N ARG A 15 4.64 -9.79 3.00
CA ARG A 15 3.81 -9.61 4.20
C ARG A 15 4.52 -8.80 5.27
N HIS A 16 5.79 -9.05 5.56
CA HIS A 16 6.55 -8.25 6.54
C HIS A 16 6.58 -6.77 6.17
N ALA A 17 6.86 -6.46 4.90
CA ALA A 17 6.84 -5.08 4.41
C ALA A 17 5.44 -4.47 4.49
N LEU A 18 4.39 -5.17 4.05
CA LEU A 18 3.00 -4.68 4.11
C LEU A 18 2.49 -4.49 5.54
N LEU A 19 2.92 -5.32 6.50
CA LEU A 19 2.56 -5.15 7.92
C LEU A 19 3.19 -3.89 8.51
N LEU A 20 4.46 -3.60 8.18
CA LEU A 20 5.12 -2.36 8.59
C LEU A 20 4.46 -1.14 7.94
N ILE A 21 4.21 -1.20 6.63
CA ILE A 21 3.57 -0.13 5.86
C ILE A 21 2.15 0.15 6.37
N GLY A 22 1.39 -0.92 6.65
CA GLY A 22 0.04 -0.82 7.22
C GLY A 22 -1.03 -0.34 6.26
N ALA A 23 -0.79 -0.29 4.95
CA ALA A 23 -1.78 0.13 3.97
C ALA A 23 -1.48 -0.47 2.59
N PRO A 24 -2.46 -0.47 1.67
CA PRO A 24 -2.21 -0.88 0.30
C PRO A 24 -1.25 0.08 -0.40
N VAL A 25 -0.22 -0.45 -1.05
CA VAL A 25 0.84 0.35 -1.69
C VAL A 25 1.32 -0.27 -3.00
N GLY A 26 2.02 0.52 -3.81
CA GLY A 26 2.63 0.02 -5.03
C GLY A 26 3.63 -1.11 -4.77
N ALA A 27 3.63 -2.15 -5.62
CA ALA A 27 4.53 -3.31 -5.50
C ALA A 27 6.01 -2.90 -5.39
N ARG A 28 6.41 -1.83 -6.11
CA ARG A 28 7.77 -1.31 -6.03
C ARG A 28 8.13 -0.82 -4.63
N LEU A 29 7.22 -0.15 -3.95
CA LEU A 29 7.45 0.33 -2.59
C LEU A 29 7.54 -0.83 -1.59
N VAL A 30 6.78 -1.91 -1.80
CA VAL A 30 6.91 -3.14 -0.98
C VAL A 30 8.33 -3.70 -1.08
N VAL A 31 8.86 -3.79 -2.31
CA VAL A 31 10.25 -4.21 -2.57
C VAL A 31 11.26 -3.27 -1.90
N ASP A 32 11.12 -1.97 -2.11
CA ASP A 32 12.07 -0.98 -1.59
C ASP A 32 12.09 -0.97 -0.04
N VAL A 33 10.91 -1.07 0.60
CA VAL A 33 10.78 -1.19 2.05
C VAL A 33 11.38 -2.50 2.54
N HIS A 34 11.08 -3.62 1.88
CA HIS A 34 11.62 -4.92 2.29
C HIS A 34 13.14 -4.95 2.25
N ALA A 35 13.73 -4.53 1.13
CA ALA A 35 15.17 -4.48 0.95
C ALA A 35 15.87 -3.54 1.95
N ALA A 36 15.27 -2.37 2.23
CA ALA A 36 15.88 -1.38 3.11
C ALA A 36 15.82 -1.74 4.61
N ILE A 37 14.84 -2.54 5.02
CA ILE A 37 14.50 -2.75 6.44
C ILE A 37 14.73 -4.20 6.91
N PHE A 38 14.49 -5.16 6.03
CA PHE A 38 14.51 -6.59 6.38
C PHE A 38 15.65 -7.37 5.70
N ASP A 39 16.50 -6.68 4.93
CA ASP A 39 17.69 -7.25 4.26
C ASP A 39 17.38 -8.50 3.40
N GLY A 40 16.21 -8.50 2.74
CA GLY A 40 15.76 -9.62 1.92
C GLY A 40 15.88 -9.40 0.42
N ASP A 41 15.67 -10.48 -0.33
CA ASP A 41 15.90 -10.59 -1.77
C ASP A 41 14.64 -10.41 -2.64
N LEU A 42 13.52 -10.00 -2.03
CA LEU A 42 12.26 -9.71 -2.72
C LEU A 42 12.46 -8.80 -3.94
N SER A 43 12.08 -9.27 -5.12
CA SER A 43 12.16 -8.53 -6.38
C SER A 43 10.78 -8.24 -6.98
N MET A 44 10.76 -7.33 -7.96
CA MET A 44 9.55 -7.07 -8.74
C MET A 44 9.09 -8.29 -9.54
N ALA A 45 10.01 -9.16 -9.95
CA ALA A 45 9.70 -10.38 -10.67
C ALA A 45 8.99 -11.40 -9.77
N ASP A 46 9.36 -11.46 -8.49
CA ASP A 46 8.70 -12.36 -7.53
C ASP A 46 7.26 -11.92 -7.25
N LEU A 47 6.99 -10.62 -7.32
CA LEU A 47 5.66 -10.04 -7.22
C LEU A 47 4.88 -10.07 -8.54
N ALA A 48 5.49 -10.51 -9.64
CA ALA A 48 4.83 -10.61 -10.94
C ALA A 48 3.93 -11.86 -10.99
N GLY A 49 2.71 -11.74 -10.46
CA GLY A 49 1.71 -12.80 -10.54
C GLY A 49 0.85 -12.92 -9.29
N ARG A 50 0.31 -14.13 -9.08
CA ARG A 50 -0.49 -14.45 -7.89
C ARG A 50 0.41 -15.02 -6.81
N VAL A 51 0.80 -14.17 -5.87
CA VAL A 51 1.52 -14.58 -4.66
C VAL A 51 0.50 -14.93 -3.57
N PRO A 52 0.57 -16.14 -2.96
CA PRO A 52 -0.30 -16.50 -1.85
C PRO A 52 -0.26 -15.47 -0.71
N GLY A 53 -1.43 -15.11 -0.18
CA GLY A 53 -1.56 -14.10 0.89
C GLY A 53 -1.57 -12.65 0.42
N LEU A 54 -1.27 -12.38 -0.86
CA LEU A 54 -1.38 -11.05 -1.47
C LEU A 54 -2.61 -10.96 -2.36
N CYS A 55 -3.12 -9.74 -2.51
CA CYS A 55 -4.25 -9.41 -3.38
C CYS A 55 -4.08 -8.01 -3.97
N ALA A 56 -4.92 -7.67 -4.94
CA ALA A 56 -4.96 -6.30 -5.47
C ALA A 56 -5.75 -5.40 -4.52
N ALA A 57 -5.31 -4.15 -4.36
CA ALA A 57 -6.21 -3.12 -3.84
C ALA A 57 -7.33 -2.85 -4.86
N LEU A 58 -8.48 -2.42 -4.38
CA LEU A 58 -9.65 -2.15 -5.22
C LEU A 58 -9.93 -0.66 -5.30
N ARG A 59 -10.30 -0.18 -6.48
CA ARG A 59 -10.84 1.17 -6.65
C ARG A 59 -12.31 1.21 -6.22
N PRO A 60 -12.94 2.39 -6.08
CA PRO A 60 -14.34 2.48 -5.70
C PRO A 60 -15.29 1.80 -6.70
N ASP A 61 -14.91 1.68 -7.96
CA ASP A 61 -15.65 0.92 -8.97
C ASP A 61 -15.46 -0.62 -8.86
N LEU A 62 -14.72 -1.08 -7.83
CA LEU A 62 -14.39 -2.46 -7.52
C LEU A 62 -13.47 -3.14 -8.54
N THR A 63 -12.88 -2.38 -9.46
CA THR A 63 -11.80 -2.88 -10.32
C THR A 63 -10.47 -2.84 -9.56
N ALA A 64 -9.52 -3.69 -9.97
CA ALA A 64 -8.18 -3.68 -9.39
C ALA A 64 -7.48 -2.33 -9.62
N ALA A 65 -6.87 -1.80 -8.56
CA ALA A 65 -5.94 -0.69 -8.65
C ALA A 65 -4.60 -1.21 -9.20
N PRO A 66 -4.17 -0.77 -10.40
CA PRO A 66 -3.01 -1.36 -11.06
C PRO A 66 -1.73 -1.24 -10.22
N GLY A 67 -1.05 -2.36 -10.01
CA GLY A 67 0.23 -2.42 -9.30
C GLY A 67 0.17 -2.13 -7.80
N VAL A 68 -1.02 -1.95 -7.22
CA VAL A 68 -1.20 -1.72 -5.77
C VAL A 68 -1.53 -3.05 -5.09
N LEU A 69 -0.68 -3.45 -4.16
CA LEU A 69 -0.77 -4.69 -3.41
C LEU A 69 -1.36 -4.44 -2.02
N ALA A 70 -2.13 -5.42 -1.54
CA ALA A 70 -2.65 -5.47 -0.18
C ALA A 70 -2.57 -6.91 0.36
N LEU A 71 -2.67 -7.08 1.67
CA LEU A 71 -2.81 -8.40 2.28
C LEU A 71 -4.22 -8.94 2.07
N ALA A 72 -4.33 -10.19 1.63
CA ALA A 72 -5.62 -10.85 1.38
C ALA A 72 -6.48 -10.97 2.66
N GLU A 73 -5.83 -11.05 3.83
CA GLU A 73 -6.49 -11.10 5.14
C GLU A 73 -6.99 -9.74 5.64
N TRP A 74 -6.61 -8.63 4.99
CA TRP A 74 -7.13 -7.33 5.39
C TRP A 74 -8.62 -7.23 5.08
N PRO A 75 -9.38 -6.57 5.98
CA PRO A 75 -10.79 -6.31 5.73
C PRO A 75 -10.96 -5.53 4.42
N ILE A 76 -12.03 -5.80 3.68
CA ILE A 76 -12.24 -5.26 2.33
C ILE A 76 -12.26 -3.73 2.33
N GLU A 77 -12.74 -3.13 3.42
CA GLU A 77 -12.75 -1.71 3.72
C GLU A 77 -11.34 -1.11 3.63
N ARG A 78 -10.32 -1.84 4.12
CA ARG A 78 -8.91 -1.41 4.09
C ARG A 78 -8.26 -1.63 2.73
N ARG A 79 -8.85 -2.48 1.89
CA ARG A 79 -8.34 -2.78 0.54
C ARG A 79 -8.91 -1.85 -0.53
N ILE A 80 -10.01 -1.14 -0.24
CA ILE A 80 -10.60 -0.13 -1.13
C ILE A 80 -9.83 1.18 -0.99
N VAL A 81 -9.19 1.61 -2.09
CA VAL A 81 -8.40 2.83 -2.19
C VAL A 81 -9.16 3.93 -2.92
N THR A 82 -9.44 5.02 -2.22
CA THR A 82 -9.91 6.29 -2.79
C THR A 82 -8.76 7.30 -2.82
N PRO A 83 -8.83 8.39 -3.62
CA PRO A 83 -7.75 9.37 -3.71
C PRO A 83 -7.29 9.94 -2.34
N ALA A 84 -8.20 10.40 -1.49
CA ALA A 84 -7.83 10.98 -0.19
C ALA A 84 -7.34 9.90 0.78
N HIS A 85 -7.94 8.71 0.80
CA HIS A 85 -7.44 7.60 1.62
C HIS A 85 -6.05 7.15 1.19
N ARG A 86 -5.76 7.09 -0.11
CA ARG A 86 -4.40 6.78 -0.60
C ARG A 86 -3.38 7.78 -0.08
N GLN A 87 -3.72 9.07 -0.07
CA GLN A 87 -2.85 10.10 0.48
C GLN A 87 -2.65 9.93 1.99
N ALA A 88 -3.72 9.66 2.74
CA ALA A 88 -3.63 9.40 4.18
C ALA A 88 -2.82 8.13 4.51
N ASP A 89 -3.00 7.07 3.72
CA ASP A 89 -2.25 5.82 3.80
C ASP A 89 -0.76 6.02 3.52
N GLU A 90 -0.41 6.84 2.51
CA GLU A 90 0.97 7.19 2.19
C GLU A 90 1.64 7.96 3.35
N LEU A 91 0.96 8.96 3.91
CA LEU A 91 1.48 9.70 5.07
C LEU A 91 1.63 8.80 6.30
N THR A 92 0.64 7.94 6.57
CA THR A 92 0.70 6.96 7.67
C THR A 92 1.85 5.97 7.49
N MET A 93 2.09 5.51 6.27
CA MET A 93 3.24 4.67 5.92
C MET A 93 4.55 5.38 6.20
N VAL A 94 4.70 6.65 5.78
CA VAL A 94 5.92 7.41 6.03
C VAL A 94 6.20 7.56 7.53
N ILE A 95 5.17 7.86 8.33
CA ILE A 95 5.30 7.94 9.80
C ILE A 95 5.84 6.62 10.35
N ARG A 96 5.21 5.49 10.01
CA ARG A 96 5.60 4.16 10.49
C ARG A 96 7.02 3.78 10.09
N VAL A 97 7.39 4.04 8.84
CA VAL A 97 8.74 3.76 8.33
C VAL A 97 9.76 4.65 9.04
N ALA A 98 9.51 5.95 9.15
CA ALA A 98 10.42 6.87 9.84
C ALA A 98 10.62 6.51 11.31
N GLU A 99 9.54 6.16 12.03
CA GLU A 99 9.62 5.69 13.42
C GLU A 99 10.40 4.39 13.54
N PHE A 100 10.18 3.42 12.63
CA PHE A 100 10.95 2.19 12.62
C PHE A 100 12.44 2.43 12.38
N VAL A 101 12.77 3.30 11.42
CA VAL A 101 14.16 3.65 11.10
C VAL A 101 14.84 4.39 12.26
N ALA A 102 14.10 5.22 13.02
CA ALA A 102 14.63 5.86 14.22
C ALA A 102 15.05 4.83 15.29
N LEU A 103 14.29 3.72 15.42
CA LEU A 103 14.62 2.63 16.34
C LEU A 103 15.75 1.72 15.82
N ARG A 104 15.86 1.58 14.50
CA ARG A 104 16.83 0.71 13.83
C ARG A 104 17.49 1.43 12.65
N PRO A 105 18.41 2.36 12.93
CA PRO A 105 19.06 3.13 11.88
C PRO A 105 19.96 2.25 11.02
N GLY A 106 20.03 2.56 9.73
CA GLY A 106 20.88 1.86 8.77
C GLY A 106 20.99 2.65 7.47
N ARG A 107 22.07 2.45 6.70
CA ARG A 107 22.32 3.24 5.49
C ARG A 107 21.20 3.09 4.44
N ALA A 108 20.71 1.87 4.23
CA ALA A 108 19.61 1.60 3.30
C ALA A 108 18.30 2.24 3.77
N ALA A 109 17.97 2.06 5.06
CA ALA A 109 16.85 2.70 5.73
C ALA A 109 16.87 4.25 5.63
N THR A 110 18.02 4.89 5.86
CA THR A 110 18.15 6.36 5.69
C THR A 110 17.99 6.78 4.24
N ARG A 111 18.45 5.97 3.27
CA ARG A 111 18.23 6.24 1.84
C ARG A 111 16.74 6.17 1.50
N LEU A 112 16.04 5.15 2.00
CA LEU A 112 14.59 5.01 1.85
C LEU A 112 13.86 6.26 2.37
N LEU A 113 14.21 6.80 3.55
CA LEU A 113 13.59 8.03 4.05
C LEU A 113 13.80 9.22 3.11
N ARG A 114 14.99 9.38 2.51
CA ARG A 114 15.23 10.42 1.51
C ARG A 114 14.39 10.23 0.24
N GLU A 115 14.18 8.99 -0.18
CA GLU A 115 13.31 8.66 -1.33
C GLU A 115 11.82 8.85 -1.00
N LEU A 116 11.43 8.73 0.27
CA LEU A 116 10.06 8.98 0.75
C LEU A 116 9.77 10.47 0.96
N ALA A 117 10.77 11.29 1.28
CA ALA A 117 10.60 12.71 1.61
C ALA A 117 9.76 13.53 0.59
N PRO A 118 9.90 13.36 -0.75
CA PRO A 118 9.09 14.08 -1.73
C PRO A 118 7.59 13.75 -1.71
N ARG A 119 7.18 12.66 -1.04
CA ARG A 119 5.77 12.27 -0.86
C ARG A 119 5.07 13.03 0.25
N VAL A 120 5.84 13.68 1.13
CA VAL A 120 5.32 14.44 2.26
C VAL A 120 5.37 15.93 1.93
N PRO A 121 4.28 16.69 2.13
CA PRO A 121 4.32 18.14 2.06
C PRO A 121 5.43 18.71 2.96
N HIS A 122 6.36 19.47 2.37
CA HIS A 122 7.56 20.01 3.04
C HIS A 122 8.53 18.95 3.61
N GLY A 123 8.42 17.70 3.15
CA GLY A 123 9.21 16.58 3.67
C GLY A 123 10.69 16.63 3.29
N VAL A 124 11.04 17.25 2.16
CA VAL A 124 12.44 17.36 1.70
C VAL A 124 13.24 18.30 2.60
N GLU A 125 12.60 19.35 3.10
CA GLU A 125 13.19 20.34 4.00
C GLU A 125 13.03 19.97 5.48
N ALA A 126 12.24 18.94 5.78
CA ALA A 126 11.92 18.54 7.15
C ALA A 126 13.14 17.95 7.87
N VAL A 127 13.39 18.44 9.08
CA VAL A 127 14.36 17.83 10.01
C VAL A 127 13.85 16.48 10.52
N ASP A 128 12.55 16.40 10.77
CA ASP A 128 11.84 15.17 11.15
C ASP A 128 10.73 14.89 10.13
N LEU A 129 10.96 13.88 9.30
CA LEU A 129 10.01 13.48 8.26
C LEU A 129 8.73 12.88 8.84
N ALA A 130 8.80 12.19 9.99
CA ALA A 130 7.61 11.64 10.65
C ALA A 130 6.71 12.77 11.12
N GLU A 131 7.30 13.82 11.70
CA GLU A 131 6.54 14.98 12.18
C GLU A 131 5.91 15.77 11.03
N ALA A 132 6.64 16.00 9.94
CA ALA A 132 6.08 16.62 8.74
C ALA A 132 4.90 15.80 8.18
N ALA A 133 5.02 14.48 8.17
CA ALA A 133 3.95 13.59 7.72
C ALA A 133 2.73 13.62 8.65
N ARG A 134 2.93 13.68 9.99
CA ARG A 134 1.83 13.85 10.96
C ARG A 134 1.09 15.17 10.74
N ALA A 135 1.81 16.27 10.59
CA ALA A 135 1.22 17.58 10.33
C ALA A 135 0.38 17.59 9.04
N ALA A 136 0.88 16.96 7.97
CA ALA A 136 0.15 16.80 6.72
C ALA A 136 -1.10 15.91 6.90
N LEU A 137 -0.99 14.82 7.67
CA LEU A 137 -2.08 13.87 7.92
C LEU A 137 -3.24 14.53 8.68
N THR A 138 -2.93 15.40 9.63
CA THR A 138 -3.93 16.16 10.41
C THR A 138 -4.36 17.47 9.74
N SER A 139 -3.96 17.71 8.48
CA SER A 139 -4.31 18.96 7.81
C SER A 139 -5.82 19.09 7.59
N PRO A 140 -6.42 20.28 7.79
CA PRO A 140 -7.86 20.49 7.56
C PRO A 140 -8.29 20.15 6.13
N ARG A 141 -7.40 20.37 5.15
CA ARG A 141 -7.63 20.02 3.75
C ARG A 141 -7.82 18.52 3.57
N LEU A 142 -6.89 17.69 4.08
CA LEU A 142 -7.00 16.24 3.96
C LEU A 142 -8.20 15.72 4.73
N ALA A 143 -8.48 16.26 5.92
CA ALA A 143 -9.66 15.90 6.71
C ALA A 143 -10.97 16.16 5.93
N ALA A 144 -11.10 17.31 5.26
CA ALA A 144 -12.25 17.62 4.42
C ALA A 144 -12.37 16.67 3.21
N GLN A 145 -11.25 16.32 2.57
CA GLN A 145 -11.25 15.36 1.46
C GLN A 145 -11.65 13.96 1.90
N LEU A 146 -11.14 13.48 3.04
CA LEU A 146 -11.53 12.20 3.63
C LEU A 146 -13.04 12.17 3.95
N ALA A 147 -13.57 13.23 4.57
CA ALA A 147 -14.99 13.36 4.87
C ALA A 147 -15.87 13.30 3.60
N ALA A 148 -15.44 13.96 2.52
CA ALA A 148 -16.14 13.94 1.23
C ALA A 148 -16.17 12.54 0.59
N GLU A 149 -15.18 11.70 0.85
CA GLU A 149 -15.10 10.34 0.29
C GLU A 149 -15.82 9.27 1.13
N VAL A 150 -16.23 9.57 2.37
CA VAL A 150 -16.97 8.64 3.24
C VAL A 150 -18.15 7.96 2.53
N PRO A 151 -19.10 8.68 1.88
CA PRO A 151 -20.24 8.03 1.25
C PRO A 151 -19.83 7.13 0.07
N VAL A 152 -18.87 7.56 -0.74
CA VAL A 152 -18.36 6.79 -1.89
C VAL A 152 -17.72 5.49 -1.41
N ARG A 153 -16.91 5.57 -0.35
CA ARG A 153 -16.24 4.40 0.23
C ARG A 153 -17.24 3.46 0.89
N ALA A 154 -18.21 3.96 1.65
CA ALA A 154 -19.27 3.15 2.26
C ALA A 154 -20.09 2.39 1.19
N ALA A 155 -20.46 3.06 0.09
CA ALA A 155 -21.17 2.44 -1.02
C ALA A 155 -20.30 1.39 -1.76
N ALA A 156 -18.99 1.62 -1.87
CA ALA A 156 -18.07 0.64 -2.44
C ALA A 156 -17.95 -0.61 -1.54
N VAL A 157 -17.81 -0.43 -0.22
CA VAL A 157 -17.76 -1.54 0.76
C VAL A 157 -19.04 -2.38 0.70
N ALA A 158 -20.21 -1.74 0.70
CA ALA A 158 -21.49 -2.43 0.63
C ALA A 158 -21.62 -3.27 -0.65
N ARG A 159 -21.19 -2.73 -1.81
CA ARG A 159 -21.16 -3.49 -3.07
C ARG A 159 -20.12 -4.61 -3.06
N ALA A 160 -18.96 -4.39 -2.44
CA ALA A 160 -17.90 -5.40 -2.35
C ALA A 160 -18.34 -6.62 -1.53
N ALA A 161 -19.18 -6.43 -0.50
CA ALA A 161 -19.73 -7.51 0.31
C ALA A 161 -20.62 -8.48 -0.48
N ALA A 162 -21.19 -8.05 -1.61
CA ALA A 162 -22.01 -8.89 -2.49
C ALA A 162 -21.20 -9.64 -3.56
N LEU A 163 -19.89 -9.39 -3.66
CA LEU A 163 -19.01 -10.06 -4.64
C LEU A 163 -18.62 -11.47 -4.19
N ASP A 164 -18.31 -12.33 -5.15
CA ASP A 164 -17.71 -13.63 -4.84
C ASP A 164 -16.29 -13.47 -4.24
N PRO A 165 -15.79 -14.44 -3.47
CA PRO A 165 -14.48 -14.32 -2.80
C PRO A 165 -13.31 -14.02 -3.74
N ARG A 166 -13.34 -14.52 -4.98
CA ARG A 166 -12.28 -14.27 -5.96
C ARG A 166 -12.35 -12.83 -6.47
N GLN A 167 -13.54 -12.31 -6.75
CA GLN A 167 -13.77 -10.91 -7.09
C GLN A 167 -13.39 -9.97 -5.95
N GLN A 168 -13.63 -10.35 -4.68
CA GLN A 168 -13.18 -9.58 -3.53
C GLN A 168 -11.65 -9.48 -3.43
N LEU A 169 -10.90 -10.47 -3.94
CA LEU A 169 -9.43 -10.47 -3.92
C LEU A 169 -8.80 -9.78 -5.14
N PHE A 170 -9.40 -9.93 -6.32
CA PHE A 170 -8.78 -9.52 -7.59
C PHE A 170 -9.56 -8.44 -8.34
N GLY A 171 -10.70 -8.02 -7.81
CA GLY A 171 -11.58 -7.04 -8.41
C GLY A 171 -12.45 -7.59 -9.54
N LEU A 172 -13.34 -6.73 -10.00
CA LEU A 172 -14.15 -6.96 -11.18
C LEU A 172 -13.28 -6.90 -12.45
N PRO A 173 -13.60 -7.73 -13.46
CA PRO A 173 -12.93 -7.63 -14.76
C PRO A 173 -13.15 -6.22 -15.32
N SER A 174 -12.06 -5.53 -15.64
CA SER A 174 -12.15 -4.28 -16.37
C SER A 174 -12.64 -4.59 -17.78
N VAL A 175 -13.91 -4.35 -18.06
CA VAL A 175 -14.43 -4.41 -19.44
C VAL A 175 -13.79 -3.24 -20.20
N PRO A 176 -12.94 -3.48 -21.21
CA PRO A 176 -12.43 -2.40 -22.04
C PRO A 176 -13.64 -1.72 -22.65
N HIS A 177 -13.84 -0.44 -22.34
CA HIS A 177 -14.90 0.33 -22.96
C HIS A 177 -14.52 0.36 -24.45
N GLN A 178 -15.34 -0.24 -25.31
CA GLN A 178 -15.12 -0.21 -26.74
C GLN A 178 -14.98 1.26 -27.14
N ARG A 179 -13.78 1.65 -27.62
CA ARG A 179 -13.60 2.94 -28.27
C ARG A 179 -14.59 2.97 -29.44
N GLY A 180 -15.57 3.87 -29.37
CA GLY A 180 -16.46 4.13 -30.50
C GLY A 180 -15.63 4.47 -31.75
N PRO A 181 -16.09 4.08 -32.95
CA PRO A 181 -15.34 4.31 -34.17
C PRO A 181 -15.32 5.81 -34.52
N GLY A 182 -14.12 6.30 -34.85
CA GLY A 182 -13.85 7.39 -35.80
C GLY A 182 -14.42 8.76 -35.49
#